data_AF-A0A833YN60-F1
#
_entry.id   AF-A0A833YN60-F1
#
_cell.length_a   1.000
_cell.length_b   1.000
_cell.length_c   1.000
_cell.angle_alpha   90.00
_cell.angle_beta   90.00
_cell.angle_gamma   90.00
#
_symmetry.space_group_name_H-M   'P 1'
#
loop_
_entity.id
_entity.type
_entity.pdbx_description
1 polymer ?
#
loop_
_entity_poly.entity_id
_entity_poly.type
_entity_poly.pdbx_seq_one_letter_code
_entity_poly.pdbx_strand_id
1 'polypeptide(L)'
;MVQELVLTLQALGLPRPMLGTLASRLLRDIHAKVLELLPSLPPGSLQPLLTYSLDAPRWEALESLCQSLRGQYCCRRCLLLKRLDLTTSAFHWSDRAKAQGEAIKTVLTPIRKALTPETDVSIAHVLAARADLSRLVPATSKSARQGTCCAINKVGTWQGKGPTIFGFQTGLSVSVLAQPCPLLLGFLVSGLITFEPPSPHGS
;
A
#
# COMPACT_ATOMS: atom_id res chain seq x y z
N MET A 1 22.10 -18.24 -0.37
CA MET A 1 22.29 -16.78 -0.59
C MET A 1 20.93 -16.12 -0.50
N VAL A 2 20.85 -14.97 0.15
CA VAL A 2 19.61 -14.17 0.24
C VAL A 2 19.19 -13.75 -1.18
N GLN A 3 17.91 -13.88 -1.52
CA GLN A 3 17.37 -13.58 -2.85
C GLN A 3 17.77 -12.16 -3.32
N GLU A 4 17.69 -11.18 -2.43
CA GLU A 4 18.05 -9.78 -2.69
C GLU A 4 19.50 -9.60 -3.18
N LEU A 5 20.44 -10.35 -2.61
CA LEU A 5 21.84 -10.26 -3.02
C LEU A 5 22.01 -10.80 -4.44
N VAL A 6 21.31 -11.88 -4.80
CA VAL A 6 21.36 -12.45 -6.15
C VAL A 6 20.81 -11.45 -7.17
N LEU A 7 19.65 -10.85 -6.87
CA LEU A 7 19.03 -9.84 -7.72
C LEU A 7 19.94 -8.61 -7.89
N THR A 8 20.58 -8.17 -6.81
CA THR A 8 21.53 -7.04 -6.85
C THR A 8 22.72 -7.34 -7.75
N LEU A 9 23.32 -8.53 -7.65
CA LEU A 9 24.45 -8.93 -8.48
C LEU A 9 24.04 -9.04 -9.96
N GLN A 10 22.88 -9.60 -10.25
CA GLN A 10 22.34 -9.69 -11.61
C GLN A 10 22.10 -8.29 -12.20
N ALA A 11 21.51 -7.37 -11.44
CA ALA A 11 21.27 -6.00 -11.87
C ALA A 11 22.56 -5.24 -12.15
N LEU A 12 23.62 -5.49 -11.38
CA LEU A 12 24.94 -4.88 -11.57
C LEU A 12 25.83 -5.61 -12.59
N GLY A 13 25.37 -6.73 -13.15
CA GLY A 13 26.16 -7.56 -14.05
C GLY A 13 27.38 -8.21 -13.39
N LEU A 14 27.35 -8.40 -12.06
CA LEU A 14 28.44 -8.99 -11.29
C LEU A 14 28.30 -10.52 -11.23
N PRO A 15 29.43 -11.26 -11.27
CA PRO A 15 29.39 -12.72 -11.18
C PRO A 15 28.93 -13.19 -9.80
N ARG A 16 28.42 -14.42 -9.76
CA ARG A 16 28.04 -15.06 -8.50
C ARG A 16 29.30 -15.32 -7.65
N PRO A 17 29.31 -14.93 -6.36
CA PRO A 17 30.49 -15.13 -5.52
C PRO A 17 30.77 -16.62 -5.32
N MET A 18 32.05 -16.98 -5.29
CA MET A 18 32.50 -18.33 -4.97
C MET A 18 32.31 -18.62 -3.47
N LEU A 19 32.16 -19.90 -3.12
CA LEU A 19 32.07 -20.30 -1.72
C LEU A 19 33.36 -19.87 -0.98
N GLY A 20 33.21 -19.18 0.15
CA GLY A 20 34.34 -18.61 0.91
C GLY A 20 34.75 -17.19 0.50
N THR A 21 34.06 -16.55 -0.45
CA THR A 21 34.30 -15.12 -0.75
C THR A 21 33.99 -14.27 0.47
N LEU A 22 34.96 -13.42 0.86
CA LEU A 22 34.82 -12.53 2.01
C LEU A 22 33.76 -11.45 1.74
N ALA A 23 32.85 -11.22 2.69
CA ALA A 23 31.76 -10.25 2.54
C ALA A 23 32.26 -8.83 2.23
N SER A 24 33.37 -8.41 2.84
CA SER A 24 33.97 -7.10 2.59
C SER A 24 34.48 -6.94 1.16
N ARG A 25 35.01 -8.01 0.54
CA ARG A 25 35.42 -7.99 -0.86
C ARG A 25 34.21 -7.82 -1.76
N LEU A 26 33.16 -8.60 -1.52
CA LEU A 26 31.90 -8.51 -2.28
C LEU A 26 31.27 -7.11 -2.19
N LEU A 27 31.22 -6.53 -0.99
CA LEU A 27 30.69 -5.17 -0.79
C LEU A 27 31.54 -4.12 -1.51
N ARG A 28 32.86 -4.27 -1.53
CA ARG A 28 33.75 -3.38 -2.26
C ARG A 28 33.53 -3.48 -3.77
N ASP A 29 33.35 -4.68 -4.30
CA ASP A 29 33.11 -4.90 -5.73
C ASP A 29 31.75 -4.33 -6.16
N ILE A 30 30.71 -4.52 -5.33
CA ILE A 30 29.39 -3.89 -5.50
C ILE A 30 29.52 -2.36 -5.48
N HIS A 31 30.20 -1.81 -4.48
CA HIS A 31 30.39 -0.37 -4.35
C HIS A 31 31.13 0.23 -5.55
N ALA A 32 32.20 -0.42 -6.00
CA ALA A 32 32.95 0.00 -7.19
C ALA A 32 32.06 -0.01 -8.44
N LYS A 33 31.24 -1.05 -8.63
CA LYS A 33 30.35 -1.14 -9.78
C LYS A 33 29.24 -0.09 -9.74
N VAL A 34 28.70 0.22 -8.56
CA VAL A 34 27.71 1.30 -8.39
C VAL A 34 28.33 2.65 -8.74
N LEU A 35 29.55 2.94 -8.27
CA LEU A 35 30.25 4.18 -8.60
C LEU A 35 30.59 4.30 -10.09
N GLU A 36 30.90 3.20 -10.77
CA GLU A 36 31.10 3.14 -12.22
C GLU A 36 29.82 3.53 -12.99
N LEU A 37 28.66 3.05 -12.53
CA LEU A 37 27.37 3.25 -13.20
C LEU A 37 26.71 4.59 -12.84
N LEU A 38 27.03 5.16 -11.68
CA LEU A 38 26.41 6.39 -11.17
C LEU A 38 26.42 7.57 -12.18
N PRO A 39 27.51 7.86 -12.93
CA PRO A 39 27.54 8.96 -13.89
C PRO A 39 26.64 8.76 -15.11
N SER A 40 26.22 7.53 -15.40
CA SER A 40 25.33 7.23 -16.53
C SER A 40 23.86 7.59 -16.25
N LEU A 41 23.52 7.84 -14.98
CA LEU A 41 22.16 8.13 -14.57
C LEU A 41 21.83 9.62 -14.69
N PRO A 42 20.56 10.00 -14.94
CA PRO A 42 20.14 11.39 -14.88
C PRO A 42 20.49 12.05 -13.55
N PRO A 43 20.79 13.36 -13.53
CA PRO A 43 21.08 14.08 -12.30
C PRO A 43 19.89 14.00 -11.34
N GLY A 44 20.18 13.82 -10.04
CA GLY A 44 19.15 13.73 -9.00
C GLY A 44 18.48 12.35 -8.85
N SER A 45 18.82 11.39 -9.72
CA SER A 45 18.22 10.06 -9.73
C SER A 45 18.49 9.21 -8.49
N LEU A 46 19.57 9.41 -7.75
CA LEU A 46 19.87 8.63 -6.53
C LEU A 46 20.06 9.51 -5.30
N GLN A 47 19.36 10.64 -5.22
CA GLN A 47 19.44 11.49 -4.03
C GLN A 47 18.88 10.74 -2.80
N PRO A 48 19.71 10.48 -1.77
CA PRO A 48 19.25 9.78 -0.58
C PRO A 48 18.29 10.68 0.20
N LEU A 49 17.28 10.08 0.84
CA LEU A 49 16.40 10.80 1.74
C LEU A 49 17.14 11.26 3.00
N LEU A 50 18.08 10.43 3.48
CA LEU A 50 18.92 10.72 4.63
C LEU A 50 20.29 11.22 4.15
N THR A 51 20.62 12.47 4.46
CA THR A 51 21.89 13.12 4.07
C THR A 51 22.93 13.17 5.19
N TYR A 52 22.54 12.81 6.42
CA TYR A 52 23.39 12.88 7.60
C TYR A 52 23.95 11.51 8.00
N SER A 53 25.20 11.47 8.48
CA SER A 53 25.84 10.25 8.97
C SER A 53 25.29 9.84 10.34
N LEU A 54 24.89 8.59 10.51
CA LEU A 54 24.33 8.13 11.78
C LEU A 54 25.43 7.71 12.76
N ASP A 55 25.49 8.37 13.92
CA ASP A 55 26.31 7.96 15.06
C ASP A 55 25.61 6.81 15.83
N ALA A 56 26.35 6.08 16.67
CA ALA A 56 25.81 4.98 17.49
C ALA A 56 24.47 5.29 18.21
N PRO A 57 24.31 6.38 18.98
CA PRO A 57 23.03 6.66 19.65
C PRO A 57 21.89 6.95 18.66
N ARG A 58 22.20 7.47 17.46
CA ARG A 58 21.18 7.74 16.43
C ARG A 58 20.75 6.46 15.72
N TRP A 59 21.67 5.50 15.56
CA TRP A 59 21.35 4.16 15.09
C TRP A 59 20.38 3.45 16.03
N GLU A 60 20.63 3.51 17.34
CA GLU A 60 19.73 2.94 18.35
C GLU A 60 18.35 3.61 18.33
N ALA A 61 18.32 4.95 18.26
CA ALA A 61 17.08 5.70 18.15
C ALA A 61 16.30 5.35 16.87
N LEU A 62 16.99 5.21 15.74
CA LEU A 62 16.39 4.83 14.46
C LEU A 62 15.81 3.41 14.51
N GLU A 63 16.52 2.46 15.11
CA GLU A 63 16.06 1.09 15.26
C GLU A 63 14.81 1.02 16.16
N SER A 64 14.82 1.73 17.30
CA SER A 64 13.65 1.87 18.19
C SER A 64 12.44 2.47 17.47
N LEU A 65 12.65 3.54 16.69
CA LEU A 65 11.61 4.14 15.86
C LEU A 65 11.07 3.16 14.81
N CYS A 66 11.95 2.44 14.11
CA CYS A 66 11.56 1.43 13.13
C CYS A 66 10.71 0.33 13.77
N GLN A 67 11.07 -0.15 14.96
CA GLN A 67 10.30 -1.17 15.69
C GLN A 67 8.92 -0.65 16.09
N SER A 68 8.84 0.56 16.65
CA SER A 68 7.56 1.20 17.00
C SER A 68 6.66 1.37 15.79
N LEU A 69 7.19 1.91 14.68
CA LEU A 69 6.44 2.07 13.43
C LEU A 69 5.97 0.74 12.86
N ARG A 70 6.81 -0.30 12.85
CA ARG A 70 6.41 -1.65 12.43
C ARG A 70 5.23 -2.17 13.25
N GLY A 71 5.24 -1.96 14.57
CA GLY A 71 4.12 -2.29 15.44
C GLY A 71 2.84 -1.55 15.04
N GLN A 72 2.91 -0.24 14.84
CA GLN A 72 1.75 0.56 14.40
C GLN A 72 1.23 0.14 13.02
N TYR A 73 2.12 -0.12 12.06
CA TYR A 73 1.76 -0.60 10.73
C TYR A 73 1.08 -1.97 10.80
N CYS A 74 1.60 -2.88 11.62
CA CYS A 74 0.99 -4.19 11.86
C CYS A 74 -0.43 -4.04 12.41
N CYS A 75 -0.61 -3.24 13.47
CA CYS A 75 -1.94 -2.95 14.04
C CYS A 75 -2.92 -2.40 12.99
N ARG A 76 -2.47 -1.46 12.15
CA ARG A 76 -3.29 -0.88 11.08
C ARG A 76 -3.64 -1.90 10.01
N ARG A 77 -2.71 -2.78 9.63
CA ARG A 77 -2.96 -3.87 8.68
C ARG A 77 -3.95 -4.88 9.26
N CYS A 78 -3.82 -5.27 10.53
CA CYS A 78 -4.79 -6.11 11.23
C CYS A 78 -6.21 -5.54 11.15
N LEU A 79 -6.37 -4.24 11.43
CA LEU A 79 -7.67 -3.57 11.35
C LEU A 79 -8.23 -3.63 9.92
N LEU A 80 -7.43 -3.31 8.91
CA LEU A 80 -7.87 -3.33 7.51
C LEU A 80 -8.25 -4.75 7.05
N LEU A 81 -7.50 -5.77 7.44
CA LEU A 81 -7.82 -7.16 7.14
C LEU A 81 -9.11 -7.59 7.84
N LYS A 82 -9.29 -7.22 9.11
CA LYS A 82 -10.53 -7.51 9.83
C LYS A 82 -11.73 -6.81 9.18
N ARG A 83 -11.57 -5.57 8.73
CA ARG A 83 -12.60 -4.82 8.00
C ARG A 83 -12.96 -5.52 6.69
N LEU A 84 -11.98 -6.03 5.95
CA LEU A 84 -12.19 -6.82 4.74
C LEU A 84 -13.00 -8.10 5.06
N ASP A 85 -12.65 -8.81 6.13
CA ASP A 85 -13.35 -10.03 6.56
C ASP A 85 -14.81 -9.75 6.92
N LEU A 86 -15.06 -8.69 7.69
CA LEU A 86 -16.41 -8.28 8.06
C LEU A 86 -17.24 -7.86 6.84
N THR A 87 -16.64 -7.14 5.89
CA THR A 87 -17.33 -6.74 4.66
C THR A 87 -17.67 -7.95 3.81
N THR A 88 -16.74 -8.90 3.69
CA THR A 88 -16.98 -10.16 2.96
C THR A 88 -18.12 -10.96 3.61
N SER A 89 -18.18 -10.94 4.95
CA SER A 89 -19.24 -11.60 5.71
C SER A 89 -20.61 -10.93 5.53
N ALA A 90 -20.66 -9.59 5.44
CA ALA A 90 -21.90 -8.82 5.28
C ALA A 90 -22.66 -9.15 3.99
N PHE A 91 -22.00 -9.66 2.94
CA PHE A 91 -22.69 -10.13 1.72
C PHE A 91 -23.64 -11.32 2.00
N HIS A 92 -23.57 -11.97 3.15
CA HIS A 92 -24.50 -13.04 3.51
C HIS A 92 -25.78 -12.52 4.20
N TRP A 93 -25.91 -11.21 4.44
CA TRP A 93 -27.02 -10.62 5.19
C TRP A 93 -28.25 -10.26 4.35
N SER A 94 -28.18 -10.34 3.01
CA SER A 94 -29.34 -10.17 2.13
C SER A 94 -29.52 -11.38 1.23
N ASP A 95 -30.76 -11.77 0.93
CA ASP A 95 -31.04 -12.94 0.08
C ASP A 95 -30.41 -12.81 -1.31
N ARG A 96 -30.42 -11.60 -1.87
CA ARG A 96 -29.77 -11.27 -3.16
C ARG A 96 -28.26 -11.51 -3.13
N ALA A 97 -27.58 -11.08 -2.08
CA ALA A 97 -26.12 -11.21 -1.99
C ALA A 97 -25.70 -12.61 -1.51
N LYS A 98 -26.54 -13.29 -0.73
CA LYS A 98 -26.35 -14.68 -0.30
C LYS A 98 -26.24 -15.63 -1.49
N ALA A 99 -27.05 -15.42 -2.54
CA ALA A 99 -26.97 -16.19 -3.80
C ALA A 99 -25.61 -16.05 -4.50
N GLN A 100 -24.88 -14.95 -4.28
CA GLN A 100 -23.55 -14.68 -4.85
C GLN A 100 -22.41 -14.94 -3.84
N GLY A 101 -22.73 -15.32 -2.60
CA GLY A 101 -21.76 -15.42 -1.51
C GLY A 101 -20.64 -16.44 -1.77
N GLU A 102 -20.97 -17.57 -2.39
CA GLU A 102 -19.97 -18.60 -2.73
C GLU A 102 -19.07 -18.17 -3.91
N ALA A 103 -19.60 -17.44 -4.88
CA ALA A 103 -18.81 -16.82 -5.95
C ALA A 103 -17.85 -15.75 -5.40
N ILE A 104 -18.31 -14.95 -4.43
CA ILE A 104 -17.47 -13.94 -3.77
C ILE A 104 -16.37 -14.61 -2.92
N LYS A 105 -16.72 -15.65 -2.14
CA LYS A 105 -15.74 -16.40 -1.34
C LYS A 105 -14.66 -17.06 -2.19
N THR A 106 -15.04 -17.69 -3.28
CA THR A 106 -14.08 -18.37 -4.18
C THR A 106 -13.02 -17.40 -4.72
N VAL A 107 -13.41 -16.16 -5.03
CA VAL A 107 -12.48 -15.11 -5.46
C VAL A 107 -11.67 -14.50 -4.31
N LEU A 108 -12.31 -14.16 -3.18
CA LEU A 108 -11.66 -13.41 -2.10
C LEU A 108 -10.80 -14.27 -1.17
N THR A 109 -11.12 -15.54 -0.99
CA THR A 109 -10.37 -16.45 -0.10
C THR A 109 -8.88 -16.56 -0.46
N PRO A 110 -8.47 -16.81 -1.72
CA PRO A 110 -7.05 -16.89 -2.05
C PRO A 110 -6.33 -15.55 -1.83
N ILE A 111 -6.98 -14.43 -2.17
CA ILE A 111 -6.43 -13.09 -1.94
C ILE A 111 -6.24 -12.87 -0.44
N ARG A 112 -7.24 -13.18 0.38
CA ARG A 112 -7.18 -13.00 1.82
C ARG A 112 -6.08 -13.84 2.48
N LYS A 113 -5.86 -15.07 2.00
CA LYS A 113 -4.78 -15.96 2.48
C LYS A 113 -3.38 -15.42 2.17
N ALA A 114 -3.22 -14.70 1.06
CA ALA A 114 -1.96 -14.07 0.69
C ALA A 114 -1.67 -12.78 1.47
N LEU A 115 -2.69 -12.19 2.13
CA LEU A 115 -2.53 -10.94 2.88
C LEU A 115 -2.16 -11.19 4.34
N THR A 116 -1.01 -10.66 4.74
CA THR A 116 -0.44 -10.79 6.07
C THR A 116 -0.46 -9.45 6.82
N PRO A 117 -0.70 -9.43 8.14
CA PRO A 117 -0.54 -8.20 8.93
C PRO A 117 0.93 -7.79 9.09
N GLU A 118 1.88 -8.72 8.96
CA GLU A 118 3.31 -8.46 9.04
C GLU A 118 3.77 -7.49 7.94
N THR A 119 4.87 -6.79 8.24
CA THR A 119 5.51 -5.85 7.33
C THR A 119 6.92 -6.33 7.01
N ASP A 120 7.25 -6.35 5.71
CA ASP A 120 8.59 -6.71 5.23
C ASP A 120 9.55 -5.51 5.24
N VAL A 121 9.05 -4.32 5.64
CA VAL A 121 9.85 -3.10 5.69
C VAL A 121 10.89 -3.21 6.81
N SER A 122 12.14 -2.98 6.45
CA SER A 122 13.29 -2.99 7.37
C SER A 122 14.05 -1.68 7.38
N ILE A 123 14.93 -1.51 8.37
CA ILE A 123 15.81 -0.34 8.45
C ILE A 123 16.61 -0.17 7.16
N ALA A 124 17.02 -1.26 6.51
CA ALA A 124 17.69 -1.22 5.21
C ALA A 124 16.81 -0.58 4.12
N HIS A 125 15.50 -0.86 4.12
CA HIS A 125 14.56 -0.22 3.18
C HIS A 125 14.40 1.28 3.48
N VAL A 126 14.41 1.67 4.76
CA VAL A 126 14.36 3.09 5.16
C VAL A 126 15.61 3.84 4.72
N LEU A 127 16.79 3.22 4.87
CA LEU A 127 18.06 3.82 4.46
C LEU A 127 18.22 3.87 2.93
N ALA A 128 17.68 2.87 2.22
CA ALA A 128 17.65 2.85 0.76
C ALA A 128 16.61 3.84 0.18
N ALA A 129 15.78 4.47 1.03
CA ALA A 129 14.76 5.40 0.56
C ALA A 129 15.40 6.63 -0.08
N ARG A 130 14.94 6.94 -1.29
CA ARG A 130 15.34 8.11 -2.05
C ARG A 130 14.43 9.29 -1.76
N ALA A 131 14.92 10.50 -2.02
CA ALA A 131 14.19 11.74 -1.80
C ALA A 131 12.83 11.78 -2.53
N ASP A 132 12.76 11.21 -3.73
CA ASP A 132 11.53 11.16 -4.55
C ASP A 132 10.42 10.25 -3.99
N LEU A 133 10.77 9.25 -3.17
CA LEU A 133 9.79 8.35 -2.54
C LEU A 133 9.02 9.01 -1.39
N SER A 134 9.53 10.12 -0.84
CA SER A 134 8.86 10.86 0.24
C SER A 134 7.64 11.66 -0.23
N ARG A 135 7.34 11.69 -1.54
CA ARG A 135 6.24 12.46 -2.11
C ARG A 135 4.88 11.80 -1.79
N LEU A 136 4.26 12.24 -0.71
CA LEU A 136 2.88 11.88 -0.38
C LEU A 136 1.92 12.43 -1.43
N VAL A 137 1.30 11.55 -2.21
CA VAL A 137 0.24 11.93 -3.15
C VAL A 137 -1.11 11.74 -2.45
N PRO A 138 -2.01 12.75 -2.44
CA PRO A 138 -3.33 12.59 -1.86
C PRO A 138 -4.10 11.45 -2.54
N ALA A 139 -4.52 10.46 -1.75
CA ALA A 139 -5.27 9.29 -2.22
C ALA A 139 -6.63 9.67 -2.86
N THR A 140 -7.14 10.87 -2.57
CA THR A 140 -8.41 11.39 -3.10
C THR A 140 -8.23 12.44 -4.20
N SER A 141 -7.01 12.65 -4.69
CA SER A 141 -6.74 13.62 -5.75
C SER A 141 -7.50 13.28 -7.03
N LYS A 142 -7.77 14.32 -7.85
CA LYS A 142 -8.41 14.15 -9.16
C LYS A 142 -7.63 13.17 -10.05
N SER A 143 -6.29 13.22 -10.02
CA SER A 143 -5.42 12.28 -10.71
C SER A 143 -5.56 10.84 -10.18
N ALA A 144 -5.62 10.66 -8.85
CA ALA A 144 -5.85 9.33 -8.25
C ALA A 144 -7.22 8.73 -8.63
N ARG A 145 -8.23 9.57 -8.91
CA ARG A 145 -9.58 9.14 -9.34
C ARG A 145 -9.76 9.05 -10.85
N GLN A 146 -8.74 9.41 -11.65
CA GLN A 146 -8.88 9.58 -13.10
C GLN A 146 -9.12 8.26 -13.86
N GLY A 147 -9.07 7.11 -13.19
CA GLY A 147 -9.42 5.79 -13.76
C GLY A 147 -10.40 4.98 -12.91
N THR A 148 -11.00 5.57 -11.86
CA THR A 148 -11.92 4.85 -10.96
C THR A 148 -13.39 4.97 -11.38
N CYS A 149 -13.64 5.44 -12.61
CA CYS A 149 -15.00 5.45 -13.14
C CYS A 149 -15.47 4.01 -13.37
N CYS A 150 -16.64 3.67 -12.87
CA CYS A 150 -17.31 2.42 -13.19
C CYS A 150 -18.79 2.70 -13.41
N ALA A 151 -19.53 1.72 -13.92
CA ALA A 151 -20.97 1.86 -14.16
C ALA A 151 -21.74 2.34 -12.92
N ILE A 152 -21.20 2.08 -11.72
CA ILE A 152 -21.77 2.44 -10.42
C ILE A 152 -21.23 3.79 -9.90
N ASN A 153 -19.94 4.10 -10.09
CA ASN A 153 -19.32 5.35 -9.65
C ASN A 153 -18.86 6.16 -10.85
N LYS A 154 -19.71 7.09 -11.29
CA LYS A 154 -19.37 8.06 -12.32
C LYS A 154 -18.61 9.21 -11.64
N VAL A 155 -17.30 9.30 -11.90
CA VAL A 155 -16.49 10.41 -11.39
C VAL A 155 -16.81 11.67 -12.20
N GLY A 156 -17.89 12.36 -11.81
CA GLY A 156 -18.20 13.69 -12.33
C GLY A 156 -17.08 14.64 -11.93
N THR A 157 -16.55 15.37 -12.91
CA THR A 157 -15.63 16.48 -12.66
C THR A 157 -16.35 17.51 -11.80
N TRP A 158 -16.13 17.47 -10.49
CA TRP A 158 -16.55 18.53 -9.58
C TRP A 158 -15.81 19.81 -9.97
N GLN A 159 -16.45 20.64 -10.80
CA GLN A 159 -16.13 22.04 -10.99
C GLN A 159 -17.22 22.87 -10.31
N GLY A 160 -16.88 23.48 -9.17
CA GLY A 160 -17.52 24.71 -8.70
C GLY A 160 -18.85 24.60 -7.93
N LYS A 161 -18.79 25.08 -6.67
CA LYS A 161 -19.88 25.59 -5.80
C LYS A 161 -20.95 24.57 -5.35
N GLY A 162 -20.93 24.23 -4.05
CA GLY A 162 -22.11 23.64 -3.38
C GLY A 162 -23.19 24.70 -3.09
N PRO A 163 -24.26 24.38 -2.35
CA PRO A 163 -24.73 23.05 -1.90
C PRO A 163 -26.21 22.79 -2.27
N THR A 164 -26.64 21.52 -2.40
CA THR A 164 -28.03 21.13 -2.08
C THR A 164 -28.14 19.64 -1.87
N ILE A 165 -28.71 19.27 -0.72
CA ILE A 165 -29.19 17.93 -0.39
C ILE A 165 -30.20 17.52 -1.46
N PHE A 166 -29.96 16.43 -2.18
CA PHE A 166 -31.02 15.69 -2.87
C PHE A 166 -30.69 14.20 -2.84
N GLY A 167 -31.65 13.44 -2.30
CA GLY A 167 -31.51 12.03 -1.92
C GLY A 167 -31.14 11.13 -3.10
N PHE A 168 -30.24 10.18 -2.84
CA PHE A 168 -29.99 9.08 -3.76
C PHE A 168 -31.00 7.97 -3.49
N GLN A 169 -32.03 7.93 -4.33
CA GLN A 169 -32.92 6.80 -4.45
C GLN A 169 -32.12 5.59 -4.94
N THR A 170 -32.21 4.49 -4.21
CA THR A 170 -31.51 3.23 -4.46
C THR A 170 -32.03 2.59 -5.76
N GLY A 171 -31.19 2.58 -6.79
CA GLY A 171 -31.41 1.83 -8.02
C GLY A 171 -30.19 0.99 -8.37
N LEU A 172 -30.00 -0.15 -7.70
CA LEU A 172 -29.04 -1.15 -8.15
C LEU A 172 -29.64 -1.90 -9.36
N SER A 173 -29.22 -1.52 -10.57
CA SER A 173 -29.44 -2.37 -11.74
C SER A 173 -28.31 -3.38 -11.88
N VAL A 174 -28.72 -4.63 -12.09
CA VAL A 174 -27.93 -5.86 -12.18
C VAL A 174 -27.19 -5.85 -13.51
N SER A 175 -25.87 -5.63 -13.54
CA SER A 175 -24.93 -6.07 -14.60
C SER A 175 -23.51 -5.49 -14.37
N VAL A 176 -22.84 -5.82 -13.26
CA VAL A 176 -21.39 -5.53 -13.10
C VAL A 176 -20.72 -6.61 -12.24
N LEU A 177 -20.77 -7.86 -12.69
CA LEU A 177 -20.09 -8.99 -12.03
C LEU A 177 -19.20 -9.78 -12.99
N ALA A 178 -18.72 -9.14 -14.06
CA ALA A 178 -17.90 -9.79 -15.08
C ALA A 178 -16.65 -8.99 -15.49
N GLN A 179 -15.99 -8.28 -14.56
CA GLN A 179 -14.63 -7.80 -14.80
C GLN A 179 -13.76 -7.89 -13.52
N PRO A 180 -12.56 -8.50 -13.60
CA PRO A 180 -11.61 -8.53 -12.50
C PRO A 180 -10.89 -7.19 -12.44
N CYS A 181 -11.52 -6.17 -11.86
CA CYS A 181 -10.86 -4.89 -11.61
C CYS A 181 -10.33 -4.85 -10.16
N PRO A 182 -9.05 -4.49 -9.93
CA PRO A 182 -8.45 -4.38 -8.59
C PRO A 182 -9.00 -3.23 -7.73
N LEU A 183 -10.12 -2.61 -8.15
CA LEU A 183 -10.71 -1.41 -7.56
C LEU A 183 -11.73 -1.70 -6.44
N LEU A 184 -12.06 -2.97 -6.15
CA LEU A 184 -12.99 -3.31 -5.07
C LEU A 184 -12.47 -2.89 -3.68
N LEU A 185 -11.14 -2.73 -3.52
CA LEU A 185 -10.54 -2.29 -2.25
C LEU A 185 -10.71 -0.78 -2.00
N GLY A 186 -10.93 0.02 -3.04
CA GLY A 186 -11.06 1.48 -2.94
C GLY A 186 -12.40 1.95 -2.35
N PHE A 187 -13.49 1.21 -2.59
CA PHE A 187 -14.81 1.58 -2.08
C PHE A 187 -14.95 1.42 -0.56
N LEU A 188 -14.21 0.49 0.04
CA LEU A 188 -14.30 0.24 1.46
C LEU A 188 -13.69 1.36 2.31
N VAL A 189 -12.71 2.12 1.80
CA VAL A 189 -12.01 3.12 2.59
C VAL A 189 -12.81 4.42 2.74
N SER A 190 -13.72 4.74 1.82
CA SER A 190 -14.51 6.00 1.84
C SER A 190 -15.82 5.95 2.64
N GLY A 191 -16.26 4.78 3.12
CA GLY A 191 -17.50 4.62 3.90
C GLY A 191 -17.37 4.82 5.40
N LEU A 192 -16.57 5.80 5.87
CA LEU A 192 -16.61 6.27 7.25
C LEU A 192 -17.60 7.45 7.32
N ILE A 193 -18.88 7.14 7.42
CA ILE A 193 -19.87 8.12 7.91
C ILE A 193 -19.90 7.92 9.42
N THR A 194 -19.51 8.97 10.14
CA THR A 194 -19.63 9.15 11.59
C THR A 194 -21.09 8.93 12.00
N PHE A 195 -21.33 7.92 12.84
CA PHE A 195 -22.60 7.75 13.54
C PHE A 195 -22.49 8.56 14.83
N GLU A 196 -23.05 9.77 14.84
CA GLU A 196 -23.24 10.55 16.06
C GLU A 196 -24.50 10.02 16.77
N PRO A 197 -24.44 9.60 18.04
CA PRO A 197 -25.63 9.15 18.76
C PRO A 197 -26.52 10.36 19.09
N PRO A 198 -27.86 10.26 18.98
CA PRO A 198 -28.74 11.36 19.35
C PRO A 198 -28.72 11.58 20.87
N SER A 199 -28.35 12.79 21.30
CA SER A 199 -28.54 13.24 22.69
C SER A 199 -30.03 13.26 23.06
N PRO A 200 -30.40 12.86 24.29
CA PRO A 200 -31.77 12.94 24.75
C PRO A 200 -32.01 14.32 25.38
N HIS A 201 -32.89 15.15 24.82
CA HIS A 201 -33.72 16.10 25.59
C HIS A 201 -34.80 16.78 24.71
N GLY A 202 -36.02 16.80 25.25
CA GLY A 202 -37.15 17.68 24.87
C GLY A 202 -38.14 17.03 23.91
N SER A 203 -39.35 16.62 24.30
CA SER A 203 -40.30 17.26 25.25
C SER A 203 -41.07 16.22 26.07
#